data_AF-A0A5J4UTA1-F1
#
_entry.id   AF-A0A5J4UTA1-F1
#
_cell.length_a   1.000
_cell.length_b   1.000
_cell.length_c   1.000
_cell.angle_alpha   90.00
_cell.angle_beta   90.00
_cell.angle_gamma   90.00
#
_symmetry.space_group_name_H-M   'P 1'
#
loop_
_entity.id
_entity.type
_entity.pdbx_description
1 polymer ?
#
loop_
_entity_poly.entity_id
_entity_poly.type
_entity_poly.pdbx_seq_one_letter_code
_entity_poly.pdbx_strand_id
1 'polypeptide(L)'
;MAQDFDKARGVIAKFLQSIQSPATSIQLAQSTLEMATAVIRLRRDNTPLEIFQSLKNVYALLNTERFLDFVISNAVLRVLHIMRILKLPETHKKGKQKIINSVLSEIDEVSQELQYCYENISDQAKDYITQ
;
A
#
# COMPACT_ATOMS: atom_id res chain seq x y z
N MET A 1 13.50 -3.97 -15.65
CA MET A 1 13.30 -5.20 -14.82
C MET A 1 14.18 -5.18 -13.55
N ALA A 2 15.52 -5.30 -13.63
CA ALA A 2 16.40 -5.22 -12.44
C ALA A 2 16.51 -3.78 -11.86
N GLN A 3 16.84 -2.79 -12.69
CA GLN A 3 16.99 -1.39 -12.26
C GLN A 3 15.72 -0.77 -11.66
N ASP A 4 14.54 -1.18 -12.13
CA ASP A 4 13.27 -0.66 -11.60
C ASP A 4 12.95 -1.23 -10.21
N PHE A 5 13.48 -2.41 -9.88
CA PHE A 5 13.34 -3.03 -8.57
C PHE A 5 14.27 -2.41 -7.55
N ASP A 6 15.45 -1.99 -7.98
CA ASP A 6 16.37 -1.23 -7.13
C ASP A 6 15.79 0.13 -6.70
N LYS A 7 15.02 0.80 -7.58
CA LYS A 7 14.27 2.02 -7.23
C LYS A 7 13.16 1.76 -6.20
N ALA A 8 12.41 0.66 -6.36
CA ALA A 8 11.37 0.26 -5.40
C ALA A 8 11.97 -0.10 -4.03
N ARG A 9 13.12 -0.78 -3.99
CA ARG A 9 13.87 -1.05 -2.77
C ARG A 9 14.25 0.21 -2.01
N GLY A 10 14.64 1.27 -2.72
CA GLY A 10 14.93 2.57 -2.11
C GLY A 10 13.71 3.18 -1.38
N VAL A 11 12.51 3.03 -1.93
CA VAL A 11 11.27 3.47 -1.26
C VAL A 11 10.97 2.61 -0.03
N ILE A 12 11.12 1.30 -0.15
CA ILE A 12 10.88 0.36 0.96
C ILE A 12 11.85 0.64 2.12
N ALA A 13 13.13 0.87 1.83
CA ALA A 13 14.12 1.20 2.85
C ALA A 13 13.76 2.51 3.59
N LYS A 14 13.31 3.55 2.87
CA LYS A 14 12.83 4.79 3.49
C LYS A 14 11.59 4.56 4.35
N PHE A 15 10.65 3.76 3.88
CA PHE A 15 9.48 3.37 4.66
C PHE A 15 9.89 2.66 5.97
N LEU A 16 10.75 1.65 5.89
CA LEU A 16 11.24 0.91 7.07
C LEU A 16 11.99 1.82 8.05
N GLN A 17 12.70 2.84 7.57
CA GLN A 17 13.32 3.87 8.42
C GLN A 17 12.28 4.81 9.05
N SER A 18 11.19 5.12 8.35
CA SER A 18 10.17 6.06 8.82
C SER A 18 9.23 5.48 9.88
N ILE A 19 9.04 4.16 9.91
CA ILE A 19 8.17 3.48 10.88
C ILE A 19 8.86 3.22 12.24
N GLN A 20 9.98 3.90 12.53
CA GLN A 20 10.67 3.75 13.81
C GLN A 20 9.77 4.17 15.00
N SER A 21 9.85 3.38 16.06
CA SER A 21 8.91 3.32 17.17
C SER A 21 8.84 4.60 18.04
N PRO A 22 7.66 4.92 18.62
CA PRO A 22 6.39 4.18 18.55
C PRO A 22 5.44 4.73 17.46
N ALA A 23 5.01 3.85 16.55
CA ALA A 23 3.96 4.12 15.56
C ALA A 23 2.68 3.34 15.91
N THR A 24 1.52 3.98 15.82
CA THR A 24 0.22 3.33 15.97
C THR A 24 -0.10 2.46 14.75
N SER A 25 -0.99 1.47 14.91
CA SER A 25 -1.43 0.62 13.79
C SER A 25 -1.97 1.41 12.60
N ILE A 26 -2.68 2.52 12.83
CA ILE A 26 -3.19 3.36 11.73
C ILE A 26 -2.06 4.07 11.01
N GLN A 27 -1.09 4.63 11.74
CA GLN A 27 0.10 5.24 11.13
C GLN A 27 0.90 4.22 10.32
N LEU A 28 1.02 2.98 10.81
CA LEU A 28 1.66 1.88 10.07
C LEU A 28 0.89 1.54 8.79
N ALA A 29 -0.44 1.43 8.86
CA ALA A 29 -1.28 1.14 7.70
C ALA A 29 -1.20 2.27 6.65
N GLN A 30 -1.35 3.53 7.08
CA GLN A 30 -1.24 4.71 6.20
C GLN A 30 0.13 4.79 5.53
N SER A 31 1.21 4.69 6.32
CA SER A 31 2.58 4.71 5.77
C SER A 31 2.82 3.57 4.78
N THR A 32 2.18 2.42 5.00
CA THR A 32 2.27 1.28 4.07
C THR A 32 1.52 1.54 2.76
N LEU A 33 0.33 2.15 2.81
CA LEU A 33 -0.42 2.54 1.62
C LEU A 33 0.32 3.62 0.81
N GLU A 34 0.95 4.58 1.49
CA GLU A 34 1.80 5.59 0.87
C GLU A 34 3.02 4.97 0.18
N MET A 35 3.69 4.03 0.85
CA MET A 35 4.81 3.28 0.29
C MET A 35 4.38 2.51 -0.97
N ALA A 36 3.26 1.79 -0.92
CA ALA A 36 2.73 1.05 -2.06
C ALA A 36 2.39 2.00 -3.23
N THR A 37 1.78 3.14 -2.92
CA THR A 37 1.49 4.21 -3.89
C THR A 37 2.75 4.74 -4.56
N ALA A 38 3.79 5.01 -3.78
CA ALA A 38 5.09 5.47 -4.29
C ALA A 38 5.73 4.42 -5.22
N VAL A 39 5.67 3.13 -4.86
CA VAL A 39 6.14 2.03 -5.71
C VAL A 39 5.37 1.97 -7.04
N ILE A 40 4.05 2.12 -7.01
CA ILE A 40 3.21 2.15 -8.23
C ILE A 40 3.57 3.36 -9.10
N ARG A 41 3.69 4.55 -8.51
CA ARG A 41 3.99 5.80 -9.23
C ARG A 41 5.36 5.78 -9.90
N LEU A 42 6.38 5.24 -9.22
CA LEU A 42 7.73 5.07 -9.79
C LEU A 42 7.76 4.13 -11.00
N ARG A 43 6.74 3.28 -11.13
CA ARG A 43 6.61 2.25 -12.15
C ARG A 43 5.44 2.50 -13.10
N ARG A 44 4.98 3.76 -13.23
CA ARG A 44 3.87 4.13 -14.12
C ARG A 44 4.08 3.71 -15.57
N ASP A 45 5.34 3.56 -15.99
CA ASP A 45 5.68 3.16 -17.34
C ASP A 45 5.62 1.65 -17.56
N ASN A 46 5.63 0.87 -16.49
CA ASN A 46 5.46 -0.58 -16.49
C ASN A 46 4.01 -0.97 -16.80
N THR A 47 3.84 -2.24 -17.17
CA THR A 47 2.52 -2.86 -17.28
C THR A 47 1.90 -3.08 -15.89
N PRO A 48 0.57 -3.13 -15.77
CA PRO A 48 -0.07 -3.40 -14.48
C PRO A 48 0.38 -4.75 -13.86
N LEU A 49 0.68 -5.76 -14.68
CA LEU A 49 1.22 -7.05 -14.24
C LEU A 49 2.64 -6.92 -13.64
N GLU A 50 3.51 -6.13 -14.24
CA GLU A 50 4.86 -5.88 -13.70
C GLU A 50 4.81 -5.11 -12.37
N ILE A 51 3.89 -4.15 -12.25
CA ILE A 51 3.65 -3.43 -11.00
C ILE A 51 3.13 -4.41 -9.93
N PHE A 52 2.17 -5.25 -10.28
CA PHE A 52 1.62 -6.28 -9.38
C PHE A 52 2.71 -7.24 -8.89
N GLN A 53 3.55 -7.75 -9.78
CA GLN A 53 4.65 -8.64 -9.40
C GLN A 53 5.70 -7.90 -8.55
N SER A 54 5.94 -6.61 -8.79
CA SER A 54 6.80 -5.80 -7.93
C SER A 54 6.25 -5.70 -6.51
N LEU A 55 4.95 -5.44 -6.35
CA LEU A 55 4.30 -5.36 -5.03
C LEU A 55 4.27 -6.73 -4.33
N LYS A 56 4.15 -7.84 -5.07
CA LYS A 56 4.33 -9.19 -4.50
C LYS A 56 5.75 -9.39 -3.96
N ASN A 57 6.77 -8.90 -4.67
CA ASN A 57 8.14 -8.97 -4.20
C ASN A 57 8.37 -8.08 -2.98
N VAL A 58 7.72 -6.90 -2.92
CA VAL A 58 7.70 -6.03 -1.72
C VAL A 58 7.08 -6.78 -0.55
N TYR A 59 5.90 -7.37 -0.73
CA TYR A 59 5.24 -8.18 0.29
C TYR A 59 6.12 -9.31 0.80
N ALA A 60 6.78 -10.05 -0.10
CA ALA A 60 7.68 -11.13 0.28
C ALA A 60 8.90 -10.61 1.08
N LEU A 61 9.53 -9.52 0.62
CA LEU A 61 10.67 -8.90 1.29
C LEU A 61 10.29 -8.45 2.71
N LEU A 62 9.17 -7.74 2.83
CA LEU A 62 8.67 -7.27 4.11
C LEU A 62 8.36 -8.43 5.07
N ASN A 63 7.85 -9.57 4.59
CA ASN A 63 7.62 -10.74 5.45
C ASN A 63 8.90 -11.55 5.79
N THR A 64 9.97 -11.43 5.00
CA THR A 64 11.25 -12.07 5.33
C THR A 64 12.00 -11.33 6.43
N GLU A 65 11.77 -10.03 6.56
CA GLU A 65 12.25 -9.27 7.70
C GLU A 65 11.36 -9.62 8.90
N ARG A 66 11.87 -10.52 9.76
CA ARG A 66 11.22 -11.18 10.92
C ARG A 66 10.51 -10.28 11.96
N PHE A 67 10.42 -8.98 11.72
CA PHE A 67 9.90 -7.95 12.61
C PHE A 67 8.65 -7.24 12.08
N LEU A 68 8.08 -7.70 10.97
CA LEU A 68 7.03 -6.93 10.32
C LEU A 68 5.67 -7.10 11.01
N ASP A 69 5.11 -5.97 11.40
CA ASP A 69 3.78 -5.84 11.98
C ASP A 69 2.71 -6.40 11.01
N PHE A 70 1.77 -7.20 11.54
CA PHE A 70 0.65 -7.78 10.80
C PHE A 70 -0.11 -6.73 9.96
N VAL A 71 -0.19 -5.50 10.46
CA VAL A 71 -0.84 -4.37 9.81
C VAL A 71 -0.16 -4.01 8.49
N ILE A 72 1.18 -4.01 8.44
CA ILE A 72 1.94 -3.70 7.22
C ILE A 72 1.68 -4.78 6.17
N SER A 73 1.78 -6.06 6.55
CA SER A 73 1.51 -7.17 5.63
C SER A 73 0.09 -7.12 5.07
N ASN A 74 -0.90 -6.86 5.92
CA ASN A 74 -2.30 -6.76 5.50
C ASN A 74 -2.55 -5.57 4.56
N ALA A 75 -1.96 -4.40 4.83
CA ALA A 75 -2.10 -3.23 3.96
C ALA A 75 -1.55 -3.49 2.54
N VAL A 76 -0.39 -4.15 2.41
CA VAL A 76 0.15 -4.52 1.09
C VAL A 76 -0.74 -5.55 0.38
N LEU A 77 -1.30 -6.53 1.11
CA LEU A 77 -2.24 -7.50 0.53
C LEU A 77 -3.52 -6.84 0.01
N ARG A 78 -4.05 -5.83 0.71
CA ARG A 78 -5.21 -5.05 0.25
C ARG A 78 -4.92 -4.36 -1.08
N VAL A 79 -3.74 -3.77 -1.25
CA VAL A 79 -3.33 -3.16 -2.53
C VAL A 79 -3.27 -4.20 -3.65
N LEU A 80 -2.67 -5.37 -3.38
CA LEU A 80 -2.63 -6.48 -4.34
C LEU A 80 -4.04 -6.96 -4.71
N HIS A 81 -4.96 -6.95 -3.75
CA HIS A 81 -6.36 -7.34 -3.96
C HIS A 81 -7.11 -6.33 -4.85
N ILE A 82 -6.97 -5.02 -4.59
CA ILE A 82 -7.51 -3.94 -5.44
C ILE A 82 -7.06 -4.14 -6.89
N MET A 83 -5.76 -4.37 -7.10
CA MET A 83 -5.22 -4.62 -8.43
C MET A 83 -5.86 -5.83 -9.12
N ARG A 84 -6.14 -6.91 -8.38
CA ARG A 84 -6.81 -8.11 -8.93
C ARG A 84 -8.26 -7.82 -9.32
N ILE A 85 -9.02 -7.12 -8.47
CA ILE A 85 -10.44 -6.78 -8.72
C ILE A 85 -10.56 -5.96 -10.00
N LEU A 86 -9.66 -5.00 -10.20
CA LEU A 86 -9.65 -4.13 -11.38
C LEU A 86 -9.22 -4.85 -12.68
N LYS A 87 -9.11 -6.19 -12.67
CA LYS A 87 -8.84 -7.07 -13.82
C LYS A 87 -7.75 -6.50 -14.73
N LEU A 88 -6.53 -6.43 -14.19
CA LEU A 88 -5.33 -5.99 -14.92
C LEU A 88 -5.34 -6.58 -16.34
N PRO A 89 -5.37 -5.77 -17.41
CA PRO A 89 -5.27 -6.30 -18.77
C PRO A 89 -3.92 -6.98 -18.88
N GLU A 90 -3.94 -8.26 -19.23
CA GLU A 90 -2.81 -9.15 -18.94
C GLU A 90 -1.54 -8.80 -19.71
N THR A 91 -1.58 -8.00 -20.78
CA THR A 91 -0.41 -7.90 -21.67
C THR A 91 -0.28 -6.60 -22.48
N HIS A 92 -1.24 -5.67 -22.43
CA HIS A 92 -1.29 -4.56 -23.38
C HIS A 92 -1.09 -3.16 -22.78
N LYS A 93 -0.25 -2.35 -23.44
CA LYS A 93 0.07 -0.96 -23.04
C LYS A 93 -1.12 0.01 -23.18
N LYS A 94 -2.11 -0.30 -24.01
CA LYS A 94 -3.28 0.55 -24.25
C LYS A 94 -4.22 0.48 -23.04
N GLY A 95 -4.52 1.62 -22.43
CA GLY A 95 -5.35 1.69 -21.23
C GLY A 95 -4.60 1.50 -19.90
N LYS A 96 -3.28 1.18 -19.91
CA LYS A 96 -2.49 0.97 -18.69
C LYS A 96 -2.62 2.12 -17.68
N GLN A 97 -2.59 3.37 -18.17
CA GLN A 97 -2.66 4.55 -17.33
C GLN A 97 -4.02 4.68 -16.65
N LYS A 98 -5.10 4.29 -17.33
CA LYS A 98 -6.45 4.29 -16.76
C LYS A 98 -6.53 3.31 -15.59
N ILE A 99 -6.00 2.10 -15.74
CA ILE A 99 -5.97 1.10 -14.67
C ILE A 99 -5.08 1.54 -13.52
N ILE A 100 -3.89 2.08 -13.80
CA ILE A 100 -3.00 2.59 -12.74
C ILE A 100 -3.69 3.72 -11.98
N ASN A 101 -4.35 4.64 -12.67
CA ASN A 101 -5.10 5.72 -12.03
C ASN A 101 -6.28 5.17 -11.21
N SER A 102 -7.02 4.16 -11.70
CA SER A 102 -8.08 3.50 -10.94
C SER A 102 -7.53 2.83 -9.69
N VAL A 103 -6.43 2.07 -9.79
CA VAL A 103 -5.76 1.47 -8.63
C VAL A 103 -5.37 2.53 -7.61
N LEU A 104 -4.78 3.64 -8.07
CA LEU A 104 -4.39 4.74 -7.18
C LEU A 104 -5.60 5.43 -6.52
N SER A 105 -6.73 5.56 -7.22
CA SER A 105 -7.98 6.09 -6.67
C SER A 105 -8.51 5.19 -5.55
N GLU A 106 -8.59 3.88 -5.79
CA GLU A 106 -9.07 2.91 -4.81
C GLU A 106 -8.17 2.84 -3.56
N ILE A 107 -6.85 2.99 -3.73
CA ILE A 107 -5.92 3.07 -2.59
C ILE A 107 -6.17 4.34 -1.77
N ASP A 108 -6.45 5.47 -2.43
CA ASP A 108 -6.76 6.75 -1.76
C ASP A 108 -8.08 6.65 -0.98
N GLU A 109 -9.12 6.06 -1.58
CA GLU A 109 -10.40 5.79 -0.93
C GLU A 109 -10.22 4.92 0.33
N VAL A 110 -9.47 3.82 0.23
CA VAL A 110 -9.14 2.97 1.39
C VAL A 110 -8.36 3.73 2.47
N SER A 111 -7.48 4.66 2.08
CA SER A 111 -6.73 5.48 3.03
C SER A 111 -7.65 6.45 3.79
N GLN A 112 -8.58 7.09 3.07
CA GLN A 112 -9.59 7.98 3.66
C GLN A 112 -10.55 7.23 4.59
N GLU A 113 -11.03 6.05 4.17
CA GLU A 113 -11.89 5.19 5.00
C GLU A 113 -11.20 4.77 6.30
N LEU A 114 -9.90 4.45 6.23
CA LEU A 114 -9.12 4.07 7.41
C LEU A 114 -9.05 5.23 8.42
N GLN A 115 -8.82 6.46 7.94
CA GLN A 115 -8.79 7.65 8.78
C GLN A 115 -10.16 7.91 9.43
N TYR A 116 -11.22 7.86 8.62
CA TYR A 116 -12.59 8.05 9.10
C TYR A 116 -13.01 7.00 10.13
N CYS A 117 -12.64 5.73 9.92
CA CYS A 117 -12.90 4.65 10.86
C CYS A 117 -12.24 4.91 12.23
N TYR A 118 -11.00 5.41 12.22
CA TYR A 118 -10.32 5.76 13.46
C TYR A 118 -11.00 6.89 14.22
N GLU A 119 -11.36 7.97 13.52
CA GLU A 119 -12.02 9.13 14.10
C GLU A 119 -13.36 8.74 14.75
N ASN A 120 -14.18 7.96 14.03
CA ASN A 120 -15.47 7.50 14.55
C ASN A 120 -15.33 6.61 15.78
N ILE A 121 -14.39 5.67 15.78
CA ILE A 121 -14.16 4.79 16.94
C ILE A 121 -13.65 5.62 18.11
N SER A 122 -12.78 6.61 17.87
CA SER A 122 -12.29 7.51 18.91
C SER A 122 -13.43 8.32 19.53
N ASP A 123 -14.35 8.83 18.72
CA ASP A 123 -15.49 9.61 19.22
C ASP A 123 -16.48 8.73 19.98
N GLN A 124 -16.80 7.53 19.48
CA GLN A 124 -17.63 6.56 20.20
C GLN A 124 -17.01 6.13 21.54
N ALA A 125 -15.69 5.99 21.59
CA ALA A 125 -14.98 5.65 22.82
C ALA A 125 -15.04 6.79 23.85
N LYS A 126 -14.99 8.06 23.42
CA LYS A 126 -15.16 9.21 24.32
C LYS A 126 -16.55 9.19 24.96
N ASP A 127 -17.60 8.93 24.16
CA ASP A 127 -18.98 8.85 24.64
C ASP A 127 -19.20 7.71 25.65
N TYR A 128 -18.42 6.62 25.54
CA TYR A 128 -18.46 5.50 26.48
C TYR A 128 -17.76 5.78 27.81
N ILE A 129 -16.77 6.68 27.83
CA ILE A 129 -16.00 7.03 29.05
C ILE A 129 -16.74 8.08 29.89
N THR A 130 -17.61 8.89 29.28
CA THR A 130 -18.39 9.95 29.95
C THR A 130 -19.76 9.52 30.48
N GLN A 131 -20.17 8.26 30.27
CA GLN A 131 -21.39 7.66 30.84
C GLN A 131 -21.11 6.96 32.18
#